data_AF-A0A1W9WD27-F1
#
_entry.id   AF-A0A1W9WD27-F1
#
_cell.length_a   1.000
_cell.length_b   1.000
_cell.length_c   1.000
_cell.angle_alpha   90.00
_cell.angle_beta   90.00
_cell.angle_gamma   90.00
#
_symmetry.space_group_name_H-M   'P 1'
#
loop_
_entity.id
_entity.type
_entity.pdbx_description
1 polymer ?
#
loop_
_entity_poly.entity_id
_entity_poly.type
_entity_poly.pdbx_seq_one_letter_code
_entity_poly.pdbx_strand_id
1 'polypeptide(L)'
;MNLRNILMDIHALEEDLIFFENKYGVRSETFYAVYSMGEEPEDDNWVLDFGEWGSVYKTWLVRQAEYRNEVQRIQQQTLTLNGLIQVIQSPVTQPIPA
;
A
#
# COMPACT_ATOMS: atom_id res chain seq x y z
N MET A 1 -1.24 10.71 -9.80
CA MET A 1 -0.48 10.46 -8.55
C MET A 1 0.95 10.15 -8.95
N ASN A 2 1.98 10.63 -8.23
CA ASN A 2 3.38 10.29 -8.52
C ASN A 2 3.76 8.97 -7.81
N LEU A 3 4.56 8.11 -8.45
CA LEU A 3 4.98 6.81 -7.91
C LEU A 3 5.63 6.91 -6.52
N ARG A 4 6.37 7.98 -6.24
CA ARG A 4 6.94 8.28 -4.92
C ARG A 4 5.87 8.48 -3.85
N ASN A 5 4.78 9.18 -4.18
CA ASN A 5 3.69 9.41 -3.24
C ASN A 5 2.97 8.10 -2.92
N ILE A 6 2.73 7.26 -3.93
CA ILE A 6 2.15 5.93 -3.71
C ILE A 6 3.04 5.11 -2.78
N LEU A 7 4.37 5.16 -2.96
CA LEU A 7 5.31 4.47 -2.08
C LEU A 7 5.27 5.01 -0.64
N MET A 8 5.18 6.33 -0.47
CA MET A 8 5.05 6.95 0.86
C MET A 8 3.73 6.54 1.54
N ASP A 9 2.63 6.52 0.79
CA ASP A 9 1.33 6.03 1.29
C ASP A 9 1.42 4.56 1.72
N ILE A 10 2.11 3.71 0.94
CA ILE A 10 2.32 2.29 1.29
C ILE A 10 3.08 2.17 2.61
N HIS A 11 4.18 2.90 2.78
CA HIS A 11 4.96 2.83 4.02
C HIS A 11 4.16 3.30 5.24
N ALA A 12 3.37 4.37 5.11
CA ALA A 12 2.52 4.85 6.21
C ALA A 12 1.48 3.79 6.62
N LEU A 13 0.83 3.16 5.64
CA LEU A 13 -0.13 2.08 5.90
C LEU A 13 0.55 0.84 6.50
N GLU A 14 1.79 0.53 6.13
CA GLU A 14 2.55 -0.57 6.72
C GLU A 14 2.88 -0.32 8.19
N GLU A 15 3.22 0.91 8.57
CA GLU A 15 3.40 1.29 9.98
C GLU A 15 2.12 1.08 10.80
N ASP A 16 0.97 1.46 10.25
CA ASP A 16 -0.34 1.22 10.88
C ASP A 16 -0.64 -0.29 11.01
N LEU A 17 -0.36 -1.08 9.97
CA LEU A 17 -0.53 -2.53 10.02
C LEU A 17 0.38 -3.17 11.08
N ILE A 18 1.65 -2.76 11.15
CA ILE A 18 2.61 -3.25 12.15
C ILE A 18 2.11 -2.97 13.58
N PHE A 19 1.45 -1.83 13.82
CA PHE A 19 0.84 -1.55 15.12
C PHE A 19 -0.19 -2.62 15.51
N PHE A 20 -1.11 -2.97 14.61
CA PHE A 20 -2.11 -4.01 14.87
C PHE A 20 -1.47 -5.40 15.01
N GLU A 21 -0.51 -5.74 14.16
CA GLU A 21 0.20 -7.03 14.23
C GLU A 21 0.93 -7.21 15.57
N ASN A 22 1.55 -6.15 16.09
CA ASN A 22 2.19 -6.17 17.41
C ASN A 22 1.17 -6.28 18.55
N LYS A 23 0.01 -5.63 18.41
CA LYS A 23 -1.07 -5.65 19.42
C LYS A 23 -1.71 -7.03 19.54
N TYR A 24 -1.96 -7.71 18.41
CA TYR A 24 -2.69 -8.98 18.37
C TYR A 24 -1.80 -10.22 18.17
N GLY A 25 -0.54 -10.04 17.81
CA GLY A 25 0.41 -11.13 17.60
C GLY A 25 0.15 -11.98 16.34
N VAL A 26 -0.61 -11.45 15.38
CA VAL A 26 -1.01 -12.14 14.15
C VAL A 26 -0.67 -11.27 12.94
N ARG A 27 -0.16 -11.89 11.87
CA ARG A 27 0.12 -11.22 10.59
C ARG A 27 -1.18 -10.74 9.93
N SER A 28 -1.15 -9.55 9.33
CA SER A 28 -2.31 -8.96 8.66
C SER A 28 -2.86 -9.87 7.56
N GLU A 29 -2.00 -10.55 6.80
CA GLU A 29 -2.45 -11.48 5.76
C GLU A 29 -3.24 -12.68 6.33
N THR A 30 -2.78 -13.22 7.47
CA THR A 30 -3.47 -14.31 8.17
C THR A 30 -4.81 -13.83 8.71
N PHE A 31 -4.81 -12.65 9.33
CA PHE A 31 -6.02 -12.07 9.89
C PHE A 31 -7.06 -11.76 8.80
N TYR A 32 -6.62 -11.23 7.65
CA TYR A 32 -7.50 -10.97 6.51
C TYR A 32 -8.14 -12.23 5.93
N ALA A 33 -7.39 -13.34 5.83
CA ALA A 33 -7.92 -14.58 5.31
C ALA A 33 -9.13 -15.08 6.12
N VAL A 34 -9.04 -14.96 7.45
CA VAL A 34 -10.10 -15.34 8.39
C VAL A 34 -11.25 -14.33 8.35
N TYR A 35 -10.95 -13.03 8.42
CA TYR A 35 -11.94 -11.96 8.31
C TYR A 35 -12.75 -12.03 7.01
N SER A 36 -12.12 -12.36 5.88
CA SER A 36 -12.78 -12.54 4.58
C SER A 36 -13.75 -13.72 4.53
N MET A 37 -13.68 -14.65 5.48
CA MET A 37 -14.62 -15.77 5.61
C MET A 37 -15.87 -15.39 6.40
N GLY A 38 -15.96 -14.16 6.92
CA GLY A 38 -17.09 -13.67 7.70
C GLY A 38 -17.02 -14.05 9.19
N GLU A 39 -15.84 -14.43 9.68
CA GLU A 39 -15.62 -14.64 11.11
C GLU A 39 -15.60 -13.27 11.81
N GLU A 40 -16.56 -13.05 12.70
CA GLU A 40 -16.63 -11.85 13.52
C GLU A 40 -15.85 -12.09 14.83
N PRO A 41 -15.19 -11.05 15.37
CA PRO A 41 -14.54 -11.16 16.67
C PRO A 41 -15.56 -11.45 17.76
N GLU A 42 -15.25 -12.39 18.65
CA GLU A 42 -16.12 -12.70 19.80
C GLU A 42 -16.11 -11.59 20.88
N ASP A 43 -15.06 -10.75 20.89
CA ASP A 43 -14.91 -9.65 21.86
C ASP A 43 -15.25 -8.30 21.21
N ASP A 44 -16.34 -7.69 21.69
CA ASP A 44 -16.82 -6.36 21.29
C ASP A 44 -15.74 -5.26 21.44
N ASN A 45 -14.79 -5.43 22.36
CA ASN A 45 -13.71 -4.46 22.57
C ASN A 45 -12.76 -4.38 21.39
N TRP A 46 -12.70 -5.40 20.54
CA TRP A 46 -11.79 -5.44 19.40
C TRP A 46 -12.47 -5.04 18.09
N VAL A 47 -13.80 -4.98 18.05
CA VAL A 47 -14.57 -4.68 16.83
C VAL A 47 -14.15 -3.35 16.19
N LEU A 48 -13.88 -2.32 17.00
CA LEU A 48 -13.41 -1.02 16.52
C LEU A 48 -12.01 -1.11 15.89
N ASP A 49 -11.07 -1.75 16.57
CA ASP A 49 -9.71 -1.95 16.08
C ASP A 49 -9.72 -2.76 14.76
N PHE A 50 -10.58 -3.78 14.65
CA PHE A 50 -10.69 -4.60 13.45
C PHE A 50 -11.34 -3.88 12.27
N GLY A 51 -12.29 -2.99 12.53
CA GLY A 51 -12.85 -2.10 11.51
C GLY A 51 -11.79 -1.16 10.93
N GLU A 52 -10.98 -0.57 11.81
CA GLU A 52 -9.87 0.30 11.42
C GLU A 52 -8.78 -0.46 10.65
N TRP A 53 -8.28 -1.55 11.22
CA TRP A 53 -7.30 -2.43 10.58
C TRP A 53 -7.79 -2.90 9.21
N GLY A 54 -9.06 -3.30 9.09
CA GLY A 54 -9.63 -3.78 7.82
C GLY A 54 -9.68 -2.70 6.74
N SER A 55 -9.91 -1.44 7.14
CA SER A 55 -9.84 -0.28 6.25
C SER A 55 -8.40 0.00 5.79
N VAL A 56 -7.45 -0.01 6.73
CA VAL A 56 -6.01 0.18 6.46
C VAL A 56 -5.52 -0.91 5.49
N TYR A 57 -5.79 -2.18 5.80
CA TYR A 57 -5.33 -3.32 4.99
C TYR A 57 -5.88 -3.31 3.57
N LYS A 58 -7.18 -3.03 3.40
CA LYS A 58 -7.79 -2.89 2.05
C LYS A 58 -7.17 -1.72 1.28
N THR A 59 -6.91 -0.60 1.95
CA THR A 59 -6.28 0.57 1.32
C THR A 59 -4.84 0.27 0.92
N TRP A 60 -4.09 -0.44 1.75
CA TRP A 60 -2.73 -0.91 1.45
C TRP A 60 -2.72 -1.82 0.20
N LEU A 61 -3.66 -2.78 0.09
CA LEU A 61 -3.77 -3.63 -1.10
C LEU A 61 -4.02 -2.82 -2.39
N VAL A 62 -4.87 -1.81 -2.32
CA VAL A 62 -5.15 -0.91 -3.46
C VAL A 62 -3.89 -0.13 -3.84
N ARG A 63 -3.21 0.50 -2.87
CA ARG A 63 -1.98 1.26 -3.12
C ARG A 63 -0.86 0.38 -3.68
N GLN A 64 -0.71 -0.85 -3.19
CA GLN A 64 0.23 -1.83 -3.73
C GLN A 64 -0.09 -2.19 -5.20
N ALA A 65 -1.37 -2.32 -5.55
CA ALA A 65 -1.77 -2.54 -6.94
C ALA A 65 -1.49 -1.33 -7.83
N GLU A 66 -1.80 -0.12 -7.37
CA GLU A 66 -1.49 1.13 -8.07
C GLU A 66 0.01 1.29 -8.32
N TYR A 67 0.84 1.01 -7.30
CA TYR A 67 2.29 1.04 -7.41
C TYR A 67 2.80 0.08 -8.47
N ARG A 68 2.35 -1.19 -8.46
CA ARG A 68 2.74 -2.19 -9.46
C ARG A 68 2.35 -1.77 -10.87
N ASN A 69 1.13 -1.25 -11.06
CA ASN A 69 0.66 -0.79 -12.36
C ASN A 69 1.50 0.38 -12.88
N GLU A 70 1.84 1.33 -12.02
CA GLU A 70 2.63 2.50 -12.39
C GLU A 70 4.10 2.14 -12.69
N VAL A 71 4.70 1.23 -11.92
CA VAL A 71 6.02 0.67 -12.23
C VAL A 71 6.03 -0.02 -13.59
N GLN A 72 5.02 -0.85 -13.89
CA GLN A 72 4.91 -1.52 -15.19
C GLN A 72 4.81 -0.51 -16.34
N ARG A 73 4.03 0.57 -16.16
CA ARG A 73 3.91 1.66 -17.15
C ARG A 73 5.26 2.33 -17.42
N ILE A 74 6.04 2.62 -16.38
CA ILE A 74 7.37 3.26 -16.51
C ILE A 74 8.38 2.29 -17.16
N GLN A 75 8.38 1.02 -16.78
CA GLN A 75 9.28 0.01 -17.35
C GLN A 75 9.06 -0.20 -18.85
N GLN A 76 7.82 -0.11 -19.33
CA GLN A 76 7.51 -0.14 -20.77
C GLN A 76 8.14 1.04 -21.52
N GLN A 77 8.32 2.18 -20.85
CA GLN A 77 8.93 3.38 -21.42
C GLN A 77 10.45 3.44 -21.22
N THR A 78 10.97 2.70 -20.24
CA THR A 78 12.36 2.76 -19.79
C THR A 78 12.89 1.38 -19.44
N LEU A 79 13.76 0.82 -20.30
CA LEU A 79 14.28 -0.55 -20.20
C LEU A 79 15.40 -0.75 -19.16
N THR A 80 15.74 0.26 -18.35
CA THR A 80 16.87 0.19 -17.41
C THR A 80 16.52 0.64 -16.00
N LEU A 81 17.13 0.00 -14.99
CA LEU A 81 16.97 0.33 -13.57
C LEU A 81 17.31 1.80 -13.27
N ASN A 82 18.38 2.31 -13.85
CA ASN A 82 18.78 3.71 -13.67
C ASN A 82 17.73 4.69 -14.20
N GLY A 83 17.13 4.38 -15.35
CA GLY A 83 16.07 5.21 -15.89
C GLY A 83 14.79 5.16 -15.04
N LEU A 84 14.48 4.01 -14.44
CA LEU A 84 13.36 3.89 -13.50
C LEU A 84 13.59 4.73 -12.23
N ILE A 85 14.80 4.67 -11.65
CA ILE A 85 15.17 5.50 -10.49
C ILE A 85 15.09 6.99 -10.83
N GLN A 86 15.60 7.40 -12.00
CA GLN A 86 15.52 8.78 -12.46
C GLN A 86 14.05 9.26 -12.55
N VAL A 87 13.15 8.49 -13.17
CA VAL A 87 11.73 8.84 -13.29
C VAL A 87 11.04 8.98 -11.92
N ILE A 88 11.38 8.11 -10.97
CA ILE A 88 10.86 8.18 -9.59
C ILE A 88 11.42 9.41 -8.84
N GLN A 89 12.68 9.76 -9.13
CA GLN A 89 13.38 10.83 -8.44
C GLN A 89 13.12 12.22 -9.01
N SER A 90 12.79 12.33 -10.29
CA SER A 90 12.55 13.60 -10.95
C SER A 90 11.26 14.30 -10.45
N PRO A 91 11.35 15.54 -9.95
CA PRO A 91 10.18 16.39 -9.82
C PRO A 91 9.74 16.76 -11.25
N VAL A 92 8.49 16.47 -11.60
CA VAL A 92 7.92 16.71 -12.92
C VAL A 92 8.31 18.10 -13.43
N THR A 93 9.16 18.15 -14.47
CA THR A 93 9.29 19.33 -15.33
C THR A 93 8.79 18.89 -16.70
N GLN A 94 7.54 19.25 -17.02
CA GLN A 94 7.03 19.10 -18.38
C GLN A 94 7.92 19.90 -19.34
N PRO A 95 8.25 19.38 -20.53
CA PRO A 95 8.85 20.22 -21.56
C PRO A 95 7.77 21.17 -22.08
N ILE A 96 8.05 22.47 -22.03
CA ILE A 96 7.29 23.50 -22.77
C ILE A 96 7.47 23.17 -24.26
N PRO A 97 6.39 22.96 -25.04
CA PRO A 97 6.53 22.79 -26.48
C PRO A 97 6.96 24.12 -27.11
N ALA A 98 7.93 24.03 -28.01
CA ALA A 98 8.45 25.15 -28.80
C ALA A 98 7.38 25.80 -29.70
#